data_AF-H1YCZ3-F1
#
_entry.id   AF-H1YCZ3-F1
#
_cell.length_a   1.000
_cell.length_b   1.000
_cell.length_c   1.000
_cell.angle_alpha   90.00
_cell.angle_beta   90.00
_cell.angle_gamma   90.00
#
_symmetry.space_group_name_H-M   'P 1'
#
loop_
_entity.id
_entity.type
_entity.pdbx_description
1 polymer ?
#
loop_
_entity_poly.entity_id
_entity_poly.type
_entity_poly.pdbx_seq_one_letter_code
_entity_poly.pdbx_strand_id
1 'polypeptide(L)'
;MKPLNLPYLIKALAFFVIVFVFQSCGPGDPGVWKNNQINSGRHQDFRKLNDELFAALKANKSADVENMMSKELLDNGDNKRLIELLSNQCQLGSYHMLDECYIINYKPTDTHVVKTTALDGNKYTLRCRALTEEMYIAFMIPKTTGDKWVISAVYCNYDYGWKLNKLDLQQYTCNGKTAPQLFKQAKDEYEKGYLIDATNSMDQAGKCNNPSIVWEYPQDAEMRKFYRQLVNEANTKYKLPLAVSQVSTKPQIFRITNQTNDAGVFPAIYYLSRIKLSDTTGLRKENESIKKVIGQVFPGIDKNNKYIFFSAFNQKPQGSQIVPFVDMTAKF
;
A
#
# COMPACT_ATOMS: atom_id res chain seq x y z
N MET A 1 -57.38 -17.63 -52.52
CA MET A 1 -56.33 -17.56 -51.48
C MET A 1 -55.18 -18.46 -51.93
N LYS A 2 -53.95 -17.94 -52.07
CA LYS A 2 -52.79 -18.77 -52.43
C LYS A 2 -52.32 -19.55 -51.19
N PRO A 3 -51.99 -20.84 -51.29
CA PRO A 3 -51.53 -21.63 -50.16
C PRO A 3 -50.18 -21.09 -49.67
N LEU A 4 -50.08 -20.86 -48.36
CA LEU A 4 -48.88 -20.39 -47.70
C LEU A 4 -47.81 -21.50 -47.78
N ASN A 5 -46.64 -21.18 -48.32
CA ASN A 5 -45.58 -22.15 -48.58
C ASN A 5 -44.81 -22.45 -47.27
N LEU A 6 -45.34 -23.42 -46.51
CA LEU A 6 -44.88 -23.87 -45.20
C LEU A 6 -43.34 -24.01 -45.01
N PRO A 7 -42.56 -24.56 -45.96
CA PRO A 7 -41.10 -24.68 -45.79
C PRO A 7 -40.35 -23.34 -45.77
N TYR A 8 -40.89 -22.29 -46.40
CA TYR A 8 -40.30 -20.94 -46.32
C TYR A 8 -40.57 -20.26 -44.99
N LEU A 9 -41.73 -20.56 -44.38
CA LEU A 9 -42.08 -20.04 -43.05
C LEU A 9 -41.16 -20.61 -41.97
N ILE A 10 -40.85 -21.91 -42.03
CA ILE A 10 -39.96 -22.59 -41.07
C ILE A 10 -38.53 -22.04 -41.18
N LYS A 11 -38.03 -21.81 -42.41
CA LYS A 11 -36.69 -21.22 -42.62
C LYS A 11 -36.61 -19.77 -42.13
N ALA A 12 -37.65 -18.98 -42.35
CA ALA A 12 -37.71 -17.62 -41.83
C ALA A 12 -37.77 -17.59 -40.29
N LEU A 13 -38.52 -18.51 -39.67
CA LEU A 13 -38.61 -18.61 -38.21
C LEU A 13 -37.28 -19.01 -37.57
N ALA A 14 -36.57 -19.98 -38.17
CA ALA A 14 -35.24 -20.40 -37.71
C ALA A 14 -34.22 -19.26 -37.80
N PHE A 15 -34.29 -18.43 -38.84
CA PHE A 15 -33.43 -17.25 -38.97
C PHE A 15 -33.73 -16.19 -37.90
N PHE A 16 -35.01 -15.95 -37.57
CA PHE A 16 -35.38 -15.03 -36.48
C PHE A 16 -34.95 -15.54 -35.10
N VAL A 17 -35.07 -16.84 -34.81
CA VAL A 17 -34.60 -17.42 -33.54
C VAL A 17 -33.09 -17.25 -33.36
N ILE A 18 -32.30 -17.40 -34.43
CA ILE A 18 -30.85 -17.15 -34.38
C ILE A 18 -30.55 -15.68 -34.08
N VAL A 19 -31.29 -14.73 -34.67
CA VAL A 19 -31.09 -13.30 -34.42
C VAL A 19 -31.40 -12.94 -32.95
N PHE A 20 -32.42 -13.54 -32.33
CA PHE A 20 -32.75 -13.28 -30.92
C PHE A 20 -31.73 -13.87 -29.93
N VAL A 21 -31.07 -14.99 -30.25
CA VAL A 21 -30.00 -15.55 -29.39
C VAL A 21 -28.77 -14.64 -29.36
N PHE A 22 -28.53 -13.83 -30.40
CA PHE A 22 -27.43 -12.86 -30.44
C PHE A 22 -27.76 -11.48 -29.86
N GLN A 23 -29.02 -11.17 -29.54
CA GLN A 23 -29.40 -9.88 -28.93
C GLN A 23 -29.23 -9.81 -27.41
N SER A 24 -28.80 -10.91 -26.76
CA SER A 24 -28.56 -10.92 -25.31
C SER A 24 -27.17 -10.37 -24.90
N CYS A 25 -26.40 -9.80 -25.83
CA CYS A 25 -25.05 -9.26 -25.56
C CYS A 25 -25.04 -7.74 -25.34
N GLY A 26 -26.05 -7.20 -24.65
CA GLY A 26 -25.94 -5.86 -24.06
C GLY A 26 -25.15 -5.89 -22.75
N PRO A 27 -24.53 -4.79 -22.33
CA PRO A 27 -24.10 -4.64 -20.94
C PRO A 27 -25.33 -4.89 -20.04
N GLY A 28 -25.16 -5.68 -18.98
CA GLY A 28 -26.24 -5.96 -18.03
C GLY A 28 -26.75 -4.70 -17.35
N ASP A 29 -27.85 -4.79 -16.61
CA ASP A 29 -28.40 -3.64 -15.88
C ASP A 29 -27.33 -2.98 -15.00
N PRO A 30 -27.24 -1.63 -14.94
CA PRO A 30 -26.23 -0.96 -14.14
C PRO A 30 -26.18 -1.43 -12.69
N GLY A 31 -24.98 -1.62 -12.16
CA GLY A 31 -24.79 -2.27 -10.88
C GLY A 31 -23.33 -2.39 -10.46
N VAL A 32 -23.13 -2.93 -9.26
CA VAL A 32 -21.82 -3.20 -8.67
C VAL A 32 -21.80 -4.63 -8.16
N TRP A 33 -20.84 -5.44 -8.63
CA TRP A 33 -20.65 -6.82 -8.22
C TRP A 33 -19.23 -7.00 -7.69
N LYS A 34 -19.09 -7.63 -6.53
CA LYS A 34 -17.80 -7.86 -5.90
C LYS A 34 -17.47 -9.34 -5.79
N ASN A 35 -16.22 -9.70 -6.02
CA ASN A 35 -15.72 -11.08 -5.85
C ASN A 35 -16.67 -12.11 -6.48
N ASN A 36 -17.18 -13.06 -5.69
CA ASN A 36 -18.09 -14.12 -6.11
C ASN A 36 -19.46 -13.65 -6.66
N GLN A 37 -19.80 -12.36 -6.51
CA GLN A 37 -21.00 -11.79 -7.15
C GLN A 37 -20.79 -11.52 -8.64
N ILE A 38 -19.54 -11.44 -9.10
CA ILE A 38 -19.21 -11.29 -10.51
C ILE A 38 -19.55 -12.61 -11.22
N ASN A 39 -20.31 -12.52 -12.31
CA ASN A 39 -20.67 -13.69 -13.10
C ASN A 39 -19.41 -14.48 -13.53
N SER A 40 -19.47 -15.80 -13.45
CA SER A 40 -18.31 -16.68 -13.67
C SER A 40 -17.64 -16.50 -15.03
N GLY A 41 -18.38 -16.18 -16.10
CA GLY A 41 -17.81 -15.89 -17.41
C GLY A 41 -16.98 -14.61 -17.41
N ARG A 42 -17.56 -13.50 -16.93
CA ARG A 42 -16.84 -12.22 -16.78
C ARG A 42 -15.64 -12.33 -15.83
N HIS A 43 -15.80 -13.09 -14.75
CA HIS A 43 -14.73 -13.33 -13.79
C HIS A 43 -13.53 -14.05 -14.44
N GLN A 44 -13.75 -14.97 -15.37
CA GLN A 44 -12.66 -15.61 -16.13
C GLN A 44 -11.95 -14.63 -17.06
N ASP A 45 -12.69 -13.76 -17.76
CA ASP A 45 -12.11 -12.73 -18.63
C ASP A 45 -11.23 -11.76 -17.82
N PHE A 46 -11.73 -11.28 -16.67
CA PHE A 46 -10.98 -10.39 -15.79
C PHE A 46 -9.75 -11.05 -15.17
N ARG A 47 -9.86 -12.33 -14.81
CA ARG A 47 -8.71 -13.09 -14.34
C ARG A 47 -7.63 -13.20 -15.41
N LYS A 48 -8.01 -13.43 -16.67
CA LYS A 48 -7.07 -13.45 -17.79
C LYS A 48 -6.35 -12.11 -17.94
N LEU A 49 -7.05 -10.98 -17.85
CA LEU A 49 -6.43 -9.65 -17.87
C LEU A 49 -5.39 -9.49 -16.75
N ASN A 50 -5.74 -9.88 -15.52
CA ASN A 50 -4.82 -9.81 -14.38
C ASN A 50 -3.61 -10.74 -14.53
N ASP A 51 -3.82 -11.97 -15.03
CA ASP A 51 -2.75 -12.94 -15.27
C ASP A 51 -1.79 -12.44 -16.36
N GLU A 52 -2.30 -11.83 -17.44
CA GLU A 52 -1.50 -11.20 -18.50
C GLU A 52 -0.67 -10.02 -17.97
N LEU A 53 -1.31 -9.12 -17.20
CA LEU A 53 -0.62 -8.00 -16.57
C LEU A 53 0.50 -8.50 -15.65
N PHE A 54 0.19 -9.44 -14.77
CA PHE A 54 1.16 -9.96 -13.82
C PHE A 54 2.31 -10.70 -14.51
N ALA A 55 2.03 -11.45 -15.59
CA ALA A 55 3.05 -12.11 -16.39
C ALA A 55 4.00 -11.10 -17.06
N ALA A 56 3.46 -10.01 -17.62
CA ALA A 56 4.25 -8.94 -18.23
C ALA A 56 5.13 -8.21 -17.20
N LEU A 57 4.56 -7.87 -16.02
CA LEU A 57 5.31 -7.28 -14.90
C LEU A 57 6.42 -8.21 -14.40
N LYS A 58 6.11 -9.49 -14.17
CA LYS A 58 7.10 -10.47 -13.71
C LYS A 58 8.25 -10.65 -14.72
N ALA A 59 7.95 -10.61 -16.00
CA ALA A 59 8.95 -10.71 -17.07
C ALA A 59 9.67 -9.38 -17.36
N ASN A 60 9.35 -8.30 -16.64
CA ASN A 60 9.83 -6.94 -16.86
C ASN A 60 9.67 -6.48 -18.33
N LYS A 61 8.55 -6.86 -18.96
CA LYS A 61 8.23 -6.53 -20.35
C LYS A 61 7.41 -5.25 -20.41
N SER A 62 8.05 -4.10 -20.29
CA SER A 62 7.35 -2.81 -20.21
C SER A 62 6.44 -2.53 -21.40
N ALA A 63 6.84 -2.90 -22.61
CA ALA A 63 6.02 -2.74 -23.82
C ALA A 63 4.71 -3.56 -23.75
N ASP A 64 4.76 -4.76 -23.18
CA ASP A 64 3.57 -5.61 -23.02
C ASP A 64 2.60 -4.98 -22.01
N VAL A 65 3.11 -4.40 -20.92
CA VAL A 65 2.27 -3.67 -19.95
C VAL A 65 1.68 -2.40 -20.59
N GLU A 66 2.50 -1.62 -21.31
CA GLU A 66 2.06 -0.41 -22.02
C GLU A 66 0.96 -0.73 -23.06
N ASN A 67 1.02 -1.87 -23.74
CA ASN A 67 -0.04 -2.32 -24.67
C ASN A 67 -1.39 -2.60 -23.98
N MET A 68 -1.38 -2.88 -22.67
CA MET A 68 -2.59 -3.04 -21.86
C MET A 68 -3.14 -1.72 -21.35
N MET A 69 -2.36 -0.63 -21.39
CA MET A 69 -2.76 0.68 -20.89
C MET A 69 -3.72 1.41 -21.83
N SER A 70 -4.58 2.24 -21.25
CA SER A 70 -5.40 3.17 -22.02
C SER A 70 -4.52 4.30 -22.56
N LYS A 71 -5.01 4.99 -23.59
CA LYS A 71 -4.31 6.15 -24.15
C LYS A 71 -4.04 7.23 -23.08
N GLU A 72 -5.01 7.50 -22.22
CA GLU A 72 -4.91 8.49 -21.15
C GLU A 72 -3.84 8.13 -20.12
N LEU A 73 -3.69 6.83 -19.80
CA LEU A 73 -2.64 6.39 -18.89
C LEU A 73 -1.25 6.54 -19.55
N LEU A 74 -1.11 6.20 -20.83
CA LEU A 74 0.13 6.35 -21.59
C LEU A 74 0.62 7.81 -21.67
N ASP A 75 -0.31 8.75 -21.84
CA ASP A 75 -0.01 10.18 -22.00
C ASP A 75 0.54 10.84 -20.71
N ASN A 76 0.49 10.18 -19.54
CA ASN A 76 0.99 10.71 -18.27
C ASN A 76 2.52 10.67 -18.10
N GLY A 77 3.27 10.03 -19.01
CA GLY A 77 4.75 10.12 -19.09
C GLY A 77 5.58 9.33 -18.08
N ASP A 78 5.03 8.96 -16.92
CA ASP A 78 5.78 8.34 -15.81
C ASP A 78 5.64 6.80 -15.68
N ASN A 79 5.04 6.14 -16.68
CA ASN A 79 4.68 4.71 -16.58
C ASN A 79 5.89 3.77 -16.45
N LYS A 80 7.02 4.09 -17.07
CA LYS A 80 8.21 3.21 -17.06
C LYS A 80 8.76 2.97 -15.66
N ARG A 81 8.85 4.03 -14.84
CA ARG A 81 9.34 3.92 -13.46
C ARG A 81 8.37 3.11 -12.60
N LEU A 82 7.07 3.33 -12.77
CA LEU A 82 6.05 2.55 -12.08
C LEU A 82 6.12 1.06 -12.45
N ILE A 83 6.24 0.74 -13.74
CA ILE A 83 6.39 -0.63 -14.24
C ILE A 83 7.63 -1.30 -13.65
N GLU A 84 8.77 -0.60 -13.61
CA GLU A 84 10.00 -1.12 -12.99
C GLU A 84 9.79 -1.46 -11.51
N LEU A 85 9.17 -0.56 -10.75
CA LEU A 85 8.86 -0.78 -9.33
C LEU A 85 7.92 -1.97 -9.11
N LEU A 86 6.85 -2.07 -9.92
CA LEU A 86 5.93 -3.19 -9.91
C LEU A 86 6.62 -4.52 -10.26
N SER A 87 7.48 -4.50 -11.29
CA SER A 87 8.22 -5.68 -11.75
C SER A 87 9.13 -6.22 -10.65
N ASN A 88 9.81 -5.33 -9.91
CA ASN A 88 10.63 -5.70 -8.75
C ASN A 88 9.81 -6.40 -7.65
N GLN A 89 8.56 -5.99 -7.42
CA GLN A 89 7.67 -6.64 -6.44
C GLN A 89 7.10 -7.98 -6.94
N CYS A 90 7.05 -8.22 -8.25
CA CYS A 90 6.45 -9.42 -8.84
C CYS A 90 7.43 -10.59 -9.04
N GLN A 91 8.74 -10.39 -8.84
CA GLN A 91 9.77 -11.39 -9.18
C GLN A 91 9.62 -12.72 -8.42
N LEU A 92 9.12 -12.68 -7.18
CA LEU A 92 9.17 -13.81 -6.25
C LEU A 92 8.06 -14.86 -6.43
N GLY A 93 7.08 -14.69 -7.33
CA GLY A 93 6.05 -15.73 -7.44
C GLY A 93 4.83 -15.42 -8.29
N SER A 94 3.67 -15.79 -7.76
CA SER A 94 2.33 -15.46 -8.25
C SER A 94 1.76 -14.34 -7.37
N TYR A 95 0.51 -13.92 -7.62
CA TYR A 95 -0.22 -13.04 -6.72
C TYR A 95 -1.35 -13.77 -5.98
N HIS A 96 -1.90 -13.10 -4.97
CA HIS A 96 -3.17 -13.40 -4.33
C HIS A 96 -4.15 -12.27 -4.61
N MET A 97 -5.39 -12.60 -4.98
CA MET A 97 -6.44 -11.59 -5.09
C MET A 97 -6.89 -11.17 -3.69
N LEU A 98 -6.82 -9.87 -3.39
CA LEU A 98 -7.26 -9.30 -2.11
C LEU A 98 -8.75 -8.97 -2.15
N ASP A 99 -9.19 -8.27 -3.20
CA ASP A 99 -10.60 -7.95 -3.48
C ASP A 99 -10.71 -7.53 -4.95
N GLU A 100 -11.91 -7.59 -5.50
CA GLU A 100 -12.21 -7.14 -6.85
C GLU A 100 -13.65 -6.63 -6.97
N CYS A 101 -13.84 -5.71 -7.92
CA CYS A 101 -15.11 -5.02 -8.13
C CYS A 101 -15.36 -4.81 -9.61
N TYR A 102 -16.51 -5.28 -10.10
CA TYR A 102 -17.03 -5.03 -11.43
C TYR A 102 -18.18 -4.03 -11.35
N ILE A 103 -18.17 -3.02 -12.20
CA ILE A 103 -19.11 -1.90 -12.16
C ILE A 103 -19.65 -1.69 -13.58
N ILE A 104 -20.98 -1.64 -13.70
CA ILE A 104 -21.68 -1.14 -14.89
C ILE A 104 -22.35 0.19 -14.49
N ASN A 105 -21.94 1.27 -15.14
CA ASN A 105 -22.32 2.64 -14.83
C ASN A 105 -23.54 3.05 -15.67
N TYR A 106 -24.42 3.89 -15.13
CA TYR A 106 -25.50 4.49 -15.94
C TYR A 106 -24.94 5.51 -16.92
N LYS A 107 -23.96 6.32 -16.47
CA LYS A 107 -23.30 7.33 -17.28
C LYS A 107 -21.81 7.42 -16.93
N PRO A 108 -20.95 7.76 -17.92
CA PRO A 108 -19.62 8.26 -17.61
C PRO A 108 -19.72 9.43 -16.64
N THR A 109 -18.79 9.55 -15.69
CA THR A 109 -18.73 10.52 -14.58
C THR A 109 -19.49 10.21 -13.29
N ASP A 110 -20.35 9.19 -13.25
CA ASP A 110 -20.97 8.72 -12.01
C ASP A 110 -19.91 8.40 -10.93
N THR A 111 -20.19 8.69 -9.66
CA THR A 111 -19.29 8.33 -8.56
C THR A 111 -19.88 7.21 -7.74
N HIS A 112 -19.21 6.07 -7.73
CA HIS A 112 -19.59 4.91 -6.95
C HIS A 112 -18.87 4.91 -5.61
N VAL A 113 -19.64 4.70 -4.54
CA VAL A 113 -19.14 4.54 -3.17
C VAL A 113 -19.49 3.13 -2.73
N VAL A 114 -18.50 2.24 -2.76
CA VAL A 114 -18.68 0.82 -2.44
C VAL A 114 -18.10 0.56 -1.07
N LYS A 115 -18.97 0.40 -0.06
CA LYS A 115 -18.55 0.00 1.29
C LYS A 115 -18.25 -1.49 1.30
N THR A 116 -17.10 -1.86 1.84
CA THR A 116 -16.62 -3.24 1.78
C THR A 116 -15.80 -3.61 3.01
N THR A 117 -15.60 -4.91 3.17
CA THR A 117 -14.69 -5.51 4.14
C THR A 117 -13.72 -6.38 3.34
N ALA A 118 -12.43 -6.09 3.45
CA ALA A 118 -11.39 -6.88 2.81
C ALA A 118 -11.40 -8.31 3.39
N LEU A 119 -10.79 -9.25 2.68
CA LEU A 119 -10.69 -10.64 3.14
C LEU A 119 -10.00 -10.79 4.50
N ASP A 120 -9.19 -9.81 4.89
CA ASP A 120 -8.52 -9.76 6.20
C ASP A 120 -9.38 -9.15 7.32
N GLY A 121 -10.63 -8.80 7.03
CA GLY A 121 -11.59 -8.22 7.98
C GLY A 121 -11.55 -6.70 8.10
N ASN A 122 -10.63 -6.00 7.41
CA ASN A 122 -10.56 -4.55 7.48
C ASN A 122 -11.67 -3.90 6.65
N LYS A 123 -12.44 -3.00 7.28
CA LYS A 123 -13.48 -2.21 6.60
C LYS A 123 -12.84 -1.08 5.80
N TYR A 124 -13.31 -0.90 4.58
CA TYR A 124 -12.88 0.18 3.71
C TYR A 124 -14.00 0.60 2.74
N THR A 125 -13.81 1.74 2.10
CA THR A 125 -14.71 2.25 1.07
C THR A 125 -13.91 2.41 -0.22
N LEU A 126 -14.47 1.94 -1.33
CA LEU A 126 -13.98 2.28 -2.66
C LEU A 126 -14.72 3.50 -3.17
N ARG A 127 -13.99 4.56 -3.52
CA ARG A 127 -14.54 5.75 -4.16
C ARG A 127 -14.01 5.82 -5.59
N CYS A 128 -14.86 5.46 -6.54
CA CYS A 128 -14.48 5.31 -7.94
C CYS A 128 -15.34 6.22 -8.82
N ARG A 129 -14.70 7.00 -9.68
CA ARG A 129 -15.39 7.78 -10.71
C ARG A 129 -15.49 6.94 -11.98
N ALA A 130 -16.69 6.85 -12.54
CA ALA A 130 -16.98 6.19 -13.80
C ALA A 130 -16.25 6.90 -14.94
N LEU A 131 -15.50 6.13 -15.73
CA LEU A 131 -14.79 6.63 -16.92
C LEU A 131 -15.38 6.06 -18.20
N THR A 132 -15.90 4.84 -18.13
CA THR A 132 -16.56 4.09 -19.21
C THR A 132 -17.85 3.47 -18.68
N GLU A 133 -18.65 2.86 -19.55
CA GLU A 133 -19.87 2.15 -19.15
C GLU A 133 -19.54 0.95 -18.25
N GLU A 134 -18.54 0.13 -18.61
CA GLU A 134 -18.09 -1.00 -17.80
C GLU A 134 -16.69 -0.74 -17.24
N MET A 135 -16.48 -1.02 -15.95
CA MET A 135 -15.19 -0.91 -15.25
C MET A 135 -14.92 -2.14 -14.39
N TYR A 136 -13.65 -2.50 -14.25
CA TYR A 136 -13.21 -3.59 -13.38
C TYR A 136 -12.01 -3.13 -12.55
N ILE A 137 -12.02 -3.42 -11.26
CA ILE A 137 -10.99 -3.02 -10.31
C ILE A 137 -10.49 -4.27 -9.60
N ALA A 138 -9.17 -4.48 -9.62
CA ALA A 138 -8.51 -5.60 -8.95
C ALA A 138 -7.46 -5.09 -7.97
N PHE A 139 -7.43 -5.68 -6.78
CA PHE A 139 -6.37 -5.47 -5.78
C PHE A 139 -5.60 -6.78 -5.62
N MET A 140 -4.34 -6.79 -6.03
CA MET A 140 -3.49 -7.98 -6.05
C MET A 140 -2.34 -7.81 -5.08
N ILE A 141 -2.05 -8.85 -4.28
CA ILE A 141 -0.89 -8.91 -3.40
C ILE A 141 0.13 -9.87 -4.02
N PRO A 142 1.26 -9.39 -4.54
CA PRO A 142 2.36 -10.26 -4.97
C PRO A 142 2.83 -11.13 -3.81
N LYS A 143 3.18 -12.39 -4.08
CA LYS A 143 3.84 -13.24 -3.08
C LYS A 143 5.24 -12.70 -2.81
N THR A 144 5.43 -12.08 -1.66
CA THR A 144 6.73 -11.58 -1.17
C THR A 144 7.03 -12.15 0.21
N THR A 145 8.30 -12.07 0.62
CA THR A 145 8.70 -12.27 2.02
C THR A 145 8.60 -10.95 2.77
N GLY A 146 7.95 -10.93 3.93
CA GLY A 146 7.84 -9.74 4.77
C GLY A 146 6.57 -8.93 4.49
N ASP A 147 6.74 -7.61 4.36
CA ASP A 147 5.61 -6.70 4.19
C ASP A 147 4.95 -6.81 2.82
N LYS A 148 3.63 -6.70 2.85
CA LYS A 148 2.77 -6.84 1.69
C LYS A 148 2.62 -5.50 0.99
N TRP A 149 2.64 -5.56 -0.33
CA TRP A 149 2.29 -4.47 -1.22
C TRP A 149 1.02 -4.84 -1.98
N VAL A 150 0.21 -3.83 -2.29
CA VAL A 150 -0.97 -4.00 -3.14
C VAL A 150 -0.67 -3.35 -4.49
N ILE A 151 -0.89 -4.13 -5.54
CA ILE A 151 -1.02 -3.66 -6.91
C ILE A 151 -2.50 -3.41 -7.15
N SER A 152 -2.89 -2.16 -7.45
CA SER A 152 -4.26 -1.87 -7.86
C SER A 152 -4.30 -1.65 -9.36
N ALA A 153 -5.17 -2.40 -10.03
CA ALA A 153 -5.41 -2.30 -11.45
C ALA A 153 -6.87 -1.86 -11.68
N VAL A 154 -7.06 -0.72 -12.34
CA VAL A 154 -8.39 -0.23 -12.76
C VAL A 154 -8.46 -0.36 -14.26
N TYR A 155 -9.27 -1.31 -14.73
CA TYR A 155 -9.59 -1.53 -16.12
C TYR A 155 -10.89 -0.82 -16.48
N CYS A 156 -10.94 -0.28 -17.69
CA CYS A 156 -12.12 0.34 -18.27
C CYS A 156 -12.36 -0.30 -19.65
N ASN A 157 -13.63 -0.57 -19.97
CA ASN A 157 -14.01 -1.11 -21.27
C ASN A 157 -14.22 0.05 -22.26
N TYR A 158 -13.28 0.24 -23.17
CA TYR A 158 -13.38 1.20 -24.27
C TYR A 158 -13.91 0.52 -25.54
N ASP A 159 -14.21 1.29 -26.57
CA ASP A 159 -14.56 0.78 -27.91
C ASP A 159 -13.44 -0.07 -28.55
N TYR A 160 -12.19 0.14 -28.13
CA TYR A 160 -11.02 -0.69 -28.49
C TYR A 160 -10.64 -1.75 -27.44
N GLY A 161 -11.56 -2.04 -26.50
CA GLY A 161 -11.46 -3.14 -25.54
C GLY A 161 -11.08 -2.72 -24.11
N TRP A 162 -10.87 -3.74 -23.26
CA TRP A 162 -10.47 -3.56 -21.87
C TRP A 162 -9.05 -3.06 -21.74
N LYS A 163 -8.87 -1.90 -21.10
CA LYS A 163 -7.57 -1.28 -20.90
C LYS A 163 -7.37 -0.81 -19.46
N LEU A 164 -6.13 -0.86 -18.99
CA LEU A 164 -5.69 -0.27 -17.73
C LEU A 164 -5.79 1.25 -17.84
N ASN A 165 -6.76 1.82 -17.15
CA ASN A 165 -6.85 3.26 -16.96
C ASN A 165 -6.04 3.72 -15.73
N LYS A 166 -5.88 2.87 -14.71
CA LYS A 166 -4.98 3.14 -13.58
C LYS A 166 -4.22 1.90 -13.19
N LEU A 167 -2.98 2.12 -12.79
CA LEU A 167 -2.11 1.12 -12.20
C LEU A 167 -1.36 1.80 -11.05
N ASP A 168 -1.35 1.21 -9.86
CA ASP A 168 -0.59 1.71 -8.73
C ASP A 168 0.07 0.58 -7.93
N LEU A 169 1.06 0.96 -7.13
CA LEU A 169 1.74 0.08 -6.17
C LEU A 169 1.85 0.83 -4.85
N GLN A 170 1.24 0.30 -3.80
CA GLN A 170 1.30 0.92 -2.47
C GLN A 170 1.56 -0.11 -1.38
N GLN A 171 2.21 0.34 -0.30
CA GLN A 171 2.47 -0.51 0.84
C GLN A 171 1.16 -0.81 1.58
N TYR A 172 0.90 -2.07 1.88
CA TYR A 172 -0.33 -2.51 2.53
C TYR A 172 -0.13 -2.92 3.98
N THR A 173 1.03 -3.50 4.30
CA THR A 173 1.42 -3.79 5.67
C THR A 173 2.78 -3.19 6.02
N CYS A 174 2.95 -2.89 7.31
CA CYS A 174 4.23 -2.61 7.92
C CYS A 174 4.39 -3.54 9.13
N ASN A 175 5.49 -4.30 9.19
CA ASN A 175 5.67 -5.40 10.15
C ASN A 175 4.49 -6.40 10.16
N GLY A 176 3.92 -6.69 8.99
CA GLY A 176 2.79 -7.60 8.83
C GLY A 176 1.44 -7.07 9.33
N LYS A 177 1.35 -5.78 9.70
CA LYS A 177 0.12 -5.15 10.18
C LYS A 177 -0.39 -4.10 9.19
N THR A 178 -1.71 -4.04 8.99
CA THR A 178 -2.36 -3.01 8.17
C THR A 178 -2.46 -1.68 8.92
N ALA A 179 -2.81 -0.59 8.22
CA ALA A 179 -3.00 0.71 8.85
C ALA A 179 -3.99 0.67 10.05
N PRO A 180 -5.19 0.05 9.93
CA PRO A 180 -6.08 -0.15 11.06
C PRO A 180 -5.47 -0.85 12.28
N GLN A 181 -4.69 -1.89 12.04
CA GLN A 181 -4.05 -2.67 13.11
C GLN A 181 -2.94 -1.87 13.78
N LEU A 182 -2.13 -1.14 13.01
CA LEU A 182 -1.09 -0.23 13.52
C LEU A 182 -1.70 0.93 14.30
N PHE A 183 -2.85 1.45 13.86
CA PHE A 183 -3.57 2.48 14.61
C PHE A 183 -4.06 1.98 15.96
N LYS A 184 -4.61 0.75 16.02
CA LYS A 184 -4.97 0.12 17.28
C LYS A 184 -3.75 -0.08 18.17
N GLN A 185 -2.65 -0.60 17.62
CA GLN A 185 -1.40 -0.77 18.36
C GLN A 185 -0.88 0.56 18.94
N ALA A 186 -0.91 1.64 18.16
CA ALA A 186 -0.48 2.94 18.64
C ALA A 186 -1.33 3.46 19.81
N LYS A 187 -2.64 3.21 19.81
CA LYS A 187 -3.51 3.51 20.96
C LYS A 187 -3.09 2.68 22.19
N ASP A 188 -2.91 1.37 22.00
CA ASP A 188 -2.51 0.46 23.08
C ASP A 188 -1.13 0.85 23.67
N GLU A 189 -0.18 1.32 22.84
CA GLU A 189 1.13 1.83 23.25
C GLU A 189 1.03 3.16 23.99
N TYR A 190 0.19 4.07 23.49
CA TYR A 190 -0.04 5.37 24.12
C TYR A 190 -0.67 5.22 25.51
N GLU A 191 -1.64 4.33 25.68
CA GLU A 191 -2.26 4.01 26.98
C GLU A 191 -1.24 3.48 28.01
N LYS A 192 -0.20 2.79 27.55
CA LYS A 192 0.93 2.32 28.40
C LYS A 192 1.97 3.41 28.68
N GLY A 193 1.80 4.61 28.14
CA GLY A 193 2.75 5.71 28.24
C GLY A 193 3.94 5.60 27.27
N TYR A 194 3.88 4.72 26.28
CA TYR A 194 4.96 4.46 25.30
C TYR A 194 4.88 5.44 24.12
N LEU A 195 5.01 6.73 24.41
CA LEU A 195 4.73 7.81 23.45
C LEU A 195 5.54 7.72 22.14
N ILE A 196 6.82 7.35 22.21
CA ILE A 196 7.67 7.24 21.01
C ILE A 196 7.26 6.03 20.16
N ASP A 197 6.97 4.89 20.78
CA ASP A 197 6.49 3.70 20.05
C ASP A 197 5.14 3.99 19.40
N ALA A 198 4.19 4.60 20.13
CA ALA A 198 2.91 5.00 19.57
C ALA A 198 3.07 5.93 18.35
N THR A 199 4.01 6.88 18.43
CA THR A 199 4.34 7.79 17.31
C THR A 199 4.90 7.00 16.13
N ASN A 200 5.81 6.06 16.37
CA ASN A 200 6.41 5.22 15.34
C ASN A 200 5.37 4.29 14.67
N SER A 201 4.48 3.67 15.44
CA SER A 201 3.37 2.86 14.95
C SER A 201 2.42 3.69 14.08
N MET A 202 2.16 4.96 14.42
CA MET A 202 1.36 5.85 13.59
C MET A 202 2.06 6.31 12.31
N ASP A 203 3.37 6.54 12.33
CA ASP A 203 4.16 6.78 11.10
C ASP A 203 4.04 5.57 10.15
N GLN A 204 4.14 4.35 10.68
CA GLN A 204 3.94 3.12 9.93
C GLN A 204 2.50 2.98 9.42
N ALA A 205 1.49 3.31 10.24
CA ALA A 205 0.09 3.33 9.82
C ALA A 205 -0.11 4.30 8.64
N GLY A 206 0.48 5.48 8.70
CA GLY A 206 0.43 6.48 7.63
C GLY A 206 0.93 5.95 6.28
N LYS A 207 2.01 5.14 6.28
CA LYS A 207 2.54 4.50 5.06
C LYS A 207 1.58 3.46 4.46
N CYS A 208 0.80 2.79 5.31
CA CYS A 208 -0.13 1.72 4.89
C CYS A 208 -1.57 2.21 4.66
N ASN A 209 -1.85 3.49 4.92
CA ASN A 209 -3.20 4.02 5.01
C ASN A 209 -3.89 4.23 3.65
N ASN A 210 -3.12 4.25 2.56
CA ASN A 210 -3.63 4.43 1.20
C ASN A 210 -3.11 3.30 0.29
N PRO A 211 -3.62 2.06 0.42
CA PRO A 211 -3.18 0.95 -0.42
C PRO A 211 -3.63 1.08 -1.89
N SER A 212 -4.49 2.05 -2.20
CA SER A 212 -4.83 2.47 -3.55
C SER A 212 -5.41 3.88 -3.53
N ILE A 213 -5.35 4.60 -4.65
CA ILE A 213 -5.99 5.92 -4.79
C ILE A 213 -7.53 5.88 -4.63
N VAL A 214 -8.17 4.74 -4.88
CA VAL A 214 -9.62 4.58 -4.72
C VAL A 214 -10.02 4.01 -3.37
N TRP A 215 -9.05 3.67 -2.51
CA TRP A 215 -9.28 2.98 -1.24
C TRP A 215 -9.23 3.95 -0.06
N GLU A 216 -10.31 3.99 0.71
CA GLU A 216 -10.44 4.87 1.87
C GLU A 216 -10.77 4.06 3.14
N TYR A 217 -9.93 4.17 4.18
CA TYR A 217 -10.27 3.64 5.50
C TYR A 217 -11.25 4.59 6.23
N PRO A 218 -12.32 4.09 6.87
CA PRO A 218 -13.30 4.94 7.56
C PRO A 218 -12.72 5.81 8.68
N GLN A 219 -11.60 5.37 9.25
CA GLN A 219 -10.92 6.00 10.39
C GLN A 219 -9.71 6.85 9.99
N ASP A 220 -9.48 7.09 8.70
CA ASP A 220 -8.34 7.85 8.18
C ASP A 220 -8.22 9.27 8.81
N ALA A 221 -9.34 9.98 8.93
CA ALA A 221 -9.35 11.29 9.58
C ALA A 221 -8.94 11.23 11.07
N GLU A 222 -9.37 10.18 11.77
CA GLU A 222 -9.03 9.94 13.18
C GLU A 222 -7.55 9.59 13.33
N MET A 223 -7.02 8.72 12.47
CA MET A 223 -5.60 8.36 12.41
C MET A 223 -4.72 9.61 12.24
N ARG A 224 -5.04 10.47 11.27
CA ARG A 224 -4.29 11.71 11.05
C ARG A 224 -4.34 12.66 12.25
N LYS A 225 -5.51 12.77 12.89
CA LYS A 225 -5.67 13.61 14.10
C LYS A 225 -4.83 13.06 15.25
N PHE A 226 -4.90 11.76 15.50
CA PHE A 226 -4.15 11.10 16.57
C PHE A 226 -2.64 11.19 16.34
N TYR A 227 -2.17 10.98 15.12
CA TYR A 227 -0.75 11.13 14.80
C TYR A 227 -0.23 12.54 15.09
N ARG A 228 -0.97 13.59 14.68
CA ARG A 228 -0.59 14.97 15.00
C ARG A 228 -0.54 15.24 16.51
N GLN A 229 -1.48 14.68 17.27
CA GLN A 229 -1.46 14.77 18.74
C GLN A 229 -0.18 14.16 19.30
N LEU A 230 0.13 12.91 18.93
CA LEU A 230 1.32 12.19 19.40
C LEU A 230 2.61 12.95 19.08
N VAL A 231 2.77 13.44 17.84
CA VAL A 231 3.96 14.20 17.43
C VAL A 231 4.08 15.49 18.23
N ASN A 232 3.00 16.22 18.43
CA ASN A 232 3.01 17.46 19.22
C ASN A 232 3.37 17.21 20.68
N GLU A 233 2.81 16.15 21.27
CA GLU A 233 3.13 15.75 22.63
C GLU A 233 4.58 15.28 22.76
N ALA A 234 5.08 14.47 21.83
CA ALA A 234 6.46 14.02 21.80
C ALA A 234 7.43 15.19 21.68
N ASN A 235 7.17 16.17 20.80
CA ASN A 235 7.96 17.40 20.66
C ASN A 235 7.87 18.32 21.88
N THR A 236 6.80 18.22 22.66
CA THR A 236 6.63 18.97 23.92
C THR A 236 7.41 18.32 25.05
N LYS A 237 7.25 17.00 25.22
CA LYS A 237 7.86 16.18 26.27
C LYS A 237 9.37 15.99 26.07
N TYR A 238 9.80 15.76 24.83
CA TYR A 238 11.19 15.48 24.49
C TYR A 238 11.75 16.63 23.65
N LYS A 239 12.37 17.60 24.32
CA LYS A 239 13.05 18.73 23.66
C LYS A 239 14.36 18.24 23.06
N LEU A 240 14.35 17.91 21.76
CA LEU A 240 15.54 17.52 21.02
C LEU A 240 16.35 18.76 20.58
N PRO A 241 17.69 18.74 20.66
CA PRO A 241 18.51 17.63 21.13
C PRO A 241 18.46 17.42 22.65
N LEU A 242 18.25 16.17 23.07
CA LEU A 242 18.10 15.75 24.46
C LEU A 242 19.36 15.03 24.95
N ALA A 243 19.99 15.53 26.01
CA ALA A 243 21.16 14.88 26.61
C ALA A 243 20.76 13.64 27.42
N VAL A 244 21.46 12.52 27.19
CA VAL A 244 21.32 11.29 27.99
C VAL A 244 22.23 11.40 29.21
N SER A 245 21.75 12.05 30.27
CA SER A 245 22.56 12.40 31.45
C SER A 245 23.09 11.20 32.23
N GLN A 246 22.44 10.04 32.09
CA GLN A 246 22.83 8.77 32.72
C GLN A 246 24.06 8.12 32.07
N VAL A 247 24.49 8.59 30.90
CA VAL A 247 25.71 8.12 30.22
C VAL A 247 26.83 9.14 30.44
N SER A 248 28.02 8.69 30.84
CA SER A 248 29.13 9.54 31.28
C SER A 248 29.59 10.56 30.23
N THR A 249 29.54 10.20 28.94
CA THR A 249 29.90 11.06 27.81
C THR A 249 28.81 12.07 27.43
N LYS A 250 27.61 11.95 28.05
CA LYS A 250 26.44 12.81 27.84
C LYS A 250 26.08 12.99 26.36
N PRO A 251 25.87 11.90 25.60
CA PRO A 251 25.48 11.98 24.20
C PRO A 251 24.12 12.69 24.08
N GLN A 252 23.91 13.39 22.96
CA GLN A 252 22.67 14.15 22.75
C GLN A 252 21.86 13.54 21.61
N ILE A 253 20.71 12.97 21.93
CA ILE A 253 19.78 12.43 20.93
C ILE A 253 19.11 13.60 20.23
N PHE A 254 19.19 13.66 18.91
CA PHE A 254 18.64 14.78 18.14
C PHE A 254 17.53 14.36 17.15
N ARG A 255 17.36 13.04 16.94
CA ARG A 255 16.30 12.50 16.11
C ARG A 255 15.99 11.06 16.52
N ILE A 256 14.71 10.73 16.51
CA ILE A 256 14.20 9.35 16.57
C ILE A 256 13.33 9.17 15.33
N THR A 257 13.51 8.06 14.61
CA THR A 257 12.78 7.76 13.39
C THR A 257 12.60 6.26 13.22
N ASN A 258 11.98 5.84 12.13
CA ASN A 258 11.86 4.43 11.76
C ASN A 258 12.91 4.08 10.71
N GLN A 259 13.54 2.92 10.84
CA GLN A 259 14.46 2.34 9.87
C GLN A 259 14.03 0.92 9.51
N THR A 260 14.13 0.57 8.23
CA THR A 260 13.71 -0.74 7.69
C THR A 260 14.92 -1.64 7.47
N ASN A 261 14.78 -2.92 7.79
CA ASN A 261 15.67 -4.00 7.36
C ASN A 261 14.84 -5.24 6.98
N ASP A 262 15.50 -6.35 6.64
CA ASP A 262 14.84 -7.60 6.24
C ASP A 262 13.93 -8.22 7.33
N ALA A 263 14.11 -7.82 8.59
CA ALA A 263 13.30 -8.29 9.70
C ALA A 263 12.09 -7.40 9.99
N GLY A 264 12.01 -6.20 9.39
CA GLY A 264 10.93 -5.26 9.62
C GLY A 264 11.36 -3.80 9.78
N VAL A 265 10.47 -3.01 10.34
CA VAL A 265 10.64 -1.58 10.62
C VAL A 265 10.80 -1.35 12.12
N PHE A 266 11.91 -0.75 12.53
CA PHE A 266 12.27 -0.57 13.93
C PHE A 266 12.71 0.87 14.23
N PRO A 267 12.67 1.30 15.50
CA PRO A 267 13.18 2.60 15.89
C PRO A 267 14.67 2.76 15.59
N ALA A 268 15.04 3.95 15.15
CA ALA A 268 16.41 4.39 14.94
C ALA A 268 16.67 5.68 15.71
N ILE A 269 17.75 5.70 16.48
CA ILE A 269 18.10 6.77 17.42
C ILE A 269 19.40 7.42 16.95
N TYR A 270 19.30 8.68 16.53
CA TYR A 270 20.45 9.42 16.03
C TYR A 270 20.92 10.37 17.11
N TYR A 271 22.20 10.32 17.44
CA TYR A 271 22.76 11.08 18.55
C TYR A 271 24.12 11.69 18.25
N LEU A 272 24.41 12.80 18.91
CA LEU A 272 25.70 13.46 18.90
C LEU A 272 26.59 12.86 19.98
N SER A 273 27.75 12.36 19.58
CA SER A 273 28.83 11.91 20.45
C SER A 273 29.99 12.90 20.44
N ARG A 274 30.70 12.98 21.57
CA ARG A 274 31.98 13.67 21.67
C ARG A 274 33.18 12.76 21.32
N ILE A 275 32.95 11.46 21.21
CA ILE A 275 33.96 10.48 20.82
C ILE A 275 34.18 10.61 19.31
N LYS A 276 35.44 10.72 18.87
CA LYS A 276 35.77 10.80 17.44
C LYS A 276 35.22 9.58 16.70
N LEU A 277 34.64 9.77 15.51
CA LEU A 277 34.08 8.67 14.72
C LEU A 277 35.10 7.56 14.37
N SER A 278 36.39 7.89 14.33
CA SER A 278 37.45 6.90 14.14
C SER A 278 37.66 5.97 15.34
N ASP A 279 37.26 6.38 16.56
CA ASP A 279 37.27 5.53 17.76
C ASP A 279 35.96 4.73 17.88
N THR A 280 35.84 3.73 17.01
CA THR A 280 34.67 2.83 16.99
C THR A 280 34.53 2.00 18.27
N THR A 281 35.63 1.78 19.01
CA THR A 281 35.59 1.05 20.29
C THR A 281 34.95 1.90 21.39
N GLY A 282 35.34 3.18 21.48
CA GLY A 282 34.70 4.14 22.37
C GLY A 282 33.21 4.31 22.07
N LEU A 283 32.86 4.45 20.79
CA LEU A 283 31.46 4.59 20.36
C LEU A 283 30.60 3.37 20.70
N ARG A 284 31.11 2.15 20.54
CA ARG A 284 30.39 0.93 20.95
C ARG A 284 30.14 0.90 22.46
N LYS A 285 31.12 1.29 23.27
CA LYS A 285 30.95 1.37 24.74
C LYS A 285 29.92 2.42 25.14
N GLU A 286 29.93 3.57 24.48
CA GLU A 286 28.90 4.60 24.66
C GLU A 286 27.51 4.08 24.26
N ASN A 287 27.39 3.42 23.11
CA ASN A 287 26.15 2.84 22.63
C ASN A 287 25.57 1.80 23.60
N GLU A 288 26.38 0.88 24.10
CA GLU A 288 25.96 -0.10 25.12
C GLU A 288 25.49 0.57 26.42
N SER A 289 26.06 1.74 26.74
CA SER A 289 25.62 2.53 27.90
C SER A 289 24.27 3.21 27.63
N ILE A 290 24.07 3.78 26.43
CA ILE A 290 22.77 4.33 25.99
C ILE A 290 21.71 3.22 26.01
N LYS A 291 22.01 2.04 25.45
CA LYS A 291 21.11 0.88 25.36
C LYS A 291 20.49 0.52 26.72
N LYS A 292 21.29 0.55 27.80
CA LYS A 292 20.84 0.20 29.16
C LYS A 292 19.87 1.20 29.76
N VAL A 293 19.91 2.47 29.33
CA VAL A 293 19.13 3.56 29.93
C VAL A 293 18.04 4.08 29.00
N ILE A 294 18.02 3.68 27.73
CA ILE A 294 17.14 4.29 26.73
C ILE A 294 15.65 4.07 27.02
N GLY A 295 15.27 2.93 27.60
CA GLY A 295 13.90 2.67 28.06
C GLY A 295 13.46 3.56 29.22
N GLN A 296 14.39 4.16 29.97
CA GLN A 296 14.08 5.16 31.00
C GLN A 296 13.89 6.54 30.38
N VAL A 297 14.65 6.86 29.33
CA VAL A 297 14.55 8.13 28.59
C VAL A 297 13.28 8.16 27.74
N PHE A 298 12.99 7.06 27.03
CA PHE A 298 11.81 6.86 26.21
C PHE A 298 11.12 5.56 26.65
N PRO A 299 10.17 5.64 27.60
CA PRO A 299 9.42 4.48 28.05
C PRO A 299 8.84 3.66 26.89
N GLY A 300 9.04 2.34 26.93
CA GLY A 300 8.51 1.38 25.96
C GLY A 300 9.45 1.01 24.82
N ILE A 301 10.37 1.91 24.44
CA ILE A 301 11.17 1.76 23.21
C ILE A 301 12.03 0.48 23.19
N ASP A 302 12.37 -0.06 24.36
CA ASP A 302 13.17 -1.26 24.57
C ASP A 302 12.34 -2.53 24.85
N LYS A 303 11.00 -2.48 24.80
CA LYS A 303 10.11 -3.59 25.21
C LYS A 303 9.48 -4.34 24.05
N ASN A 304 9.09 -3.64 22.99
CA ASN A 304 8.29 -4.22 21.89
C ASN A 304 9.06 -4.30 20.57
N ASN A 305 10.36 -4.01 20.57
CA ASN A 305 11.17 -3.89 19.38
C ASN A 305 12.26 -4.96 19.39
N LYS A 306 12.32 -5.77 18.33
CA LYS A 306 13.39 -6.78 18.14
C LYS A 306 14.77 -6.13 17.97
N TYR A 307 14.79 -4.94 17.38
CA TYR A 307 15.99 -4.15 17.15
C TYR A 307 15.74 -2.69 17.52
N ILE A 308 16.82 -2.00 17.89
CA ILE A 308 16.91 -0.54 17.83
C ILE A 308 18.20 -0.21 17.10
N PHE A 309 18.10 0.67 16.10
CA PHE A 309 19.26 1.18 15.39
C PHE A 309 19.80 2.42 16.08
N PHE A 310 21.11 2.58 16.07
CA PHE A 310 21.79 3.72 16.66
C PHE A 310 22.80 4.27 15.66
N SER A 311 22.76 5.57 15.43
CA SER A 311 23.71 6.24 14.54
C SER A 311 24.38 7.37 15.31
N ALA A 312 25.69 7.26 15.46
CA ALA A 312 26.52 8.23 16.16
C ALA A 312 27.09 9.26 15.20
N PHE A 313 26.96 10.53 15.55
CA PHE A 313 27.44 11.67 14.77
C PHE A 313 28.36 12.54 15.63
N ASN A 314 29.38 13.19 15.05
CA ASN A 314 30.08 14.29 15.74
C ASN A 314 29.45 15.66 15.46
N GLN A 315 28.59 15.78 14.44
CA GLN A 315 27.88 17.00 14.10
C GLN A 315 26.49 16.69 13.54
N LYS A 316 25.52 17.59 13.77
CA LYS A 316 24.16 17.42 13.26
C LYS A 316 24.14 17.68 11.74
N PRO A 317 23.50 16.83 10.92
CA PRO A 317 23.28 17.14 9.51
C PRO A 317 22.50 18.45 9.35
N GLN A 318 22.93 19.33 8.43
CA GLN A 318 22.23 20.58 8.09
C GLN A 318 21.84 20.57 6.61
N GLY A 319 20.55 20.72 6.32
CA GLY A 319 20.04 20.71 4.95
C GLY A 319 20.38 19.42 4.20
N SER A 320 21.00 19.55 3.02
CA SER A 320 21.46 18.45 2.18
C SER A 320 22.87 17.95 2.51
N GLN A 321 23.52 18.48 3.55
CA GLN A 321 24.88 18.09 3.90
C GLN A 321 24.92 16.62 4.36
N ILE A 322 25.71 15.81 3.66
CA ILE A 322 26.09 14.48 4.11
C ILE A 322 27.17 14.65 5.18
N VAL A 323 26.87 14.17 6.38
CA VAL A 323 27.82 14.17 7.50
C VAL A 323 28.22 12.74 7.82
N PRO A 324 29.49 12.43 8.12
CA PRO A 324 29.90 11.09 8.51
C PRO A 324 29.21 10.64 9.80
N PHE A 325 28.95 9.33 9.89
CA PHE A 325 28.36 8.69 11.07
C PHE A 325 28.84 7.25 11.20
N VAL A 326 28.60 6.66 12.37
CA VAL A 326 28.85 5.23 12.65
C VAL A 326 27.53 4.59 13.08
N ASP A 327 27.10 3.58 12.34
CA ASP A 327 25.92 2.79 12.65
C ASP A 327 26.24 1.63 13.59
N MET A 328 25.31 1.38 14.51
CA MET A 328 25.32 0.31 15.49
C MET A 328 23.90 -0.26 15.60
N THR A 329 23.79 -1.58 15.69
CA THR A 329 22.49 -2.26 15.83
C THR A 329 22.45 -2.98 17.17
N ALA A 330 21.41 -2.71 17.96
CA ALA A 330 21.17 -3.41 19.21
C ALA A 330 19.97 -4.35 19.05
N LYS A 331 20.18 -5.63 19.38
CA LYS A 331 19.10 -6.61 19.53
C LYS A 331 18.58 -6.58 20.97
N PHE A 332 17.26 -6.61 21.12
CA PHE A 332 16.56 -6.60 22.40
C PHE A 332 15.75 -7.88 22.59
#